data_AF-A0A1S8KCJ9-F1
#
_entry.id   AF-A0A1S8KCJ9-F1
#
_cell.length_a   1.000
_cell.length_b   1.000
_cell.length_c   1.000
_cell.angle_alpha   90.00
_cell.angle_beta   90.00
_cell.angle_gamma   90.00
#
_symmetry.space_group_name_H-M   'P 1'
#
loop_
_entity.id
_entity.type
_entity.pdbx_description
1 polymer ?
#
loop_
_entity_poly.entity_id
_entity_poly.type
_entity_poly.pdbx_seq_one_letter_code
_entity_poly.pdbx_strand_id
1 'polypeptide(L)' 'MTIKEVAKLSGVSITTVSLILNGNTEKFSPKTVQKVLAAKEELGYQPDYFARQM' A
#
# COMPACT_ATOMS: atom_id res chain seq x y z
N MET A 1 -12.54 -2.36 -2.17
CA MET A 1 -11.95 -1.16 -1.54
C MET A 1 -10.66 -0.79 -2.27
N THR A 2 -10.35 0.50 -2.42
CA THR A 2 -9.35 1.00 -3.40
C THR A 2 -8.07 1.54 -2.76
N ILE A 3 -6.99 1.55 -3.54
CA ILE A 3 -5.66 2.05 -3.15
C ILE A 3 -5.69 3.52 -2.67
N LYS A 4 -6.67 4.31 -3.13
CA LYS A 4 -6.90 5.70 -2.69
C LYS A 4 -7.30 5.80 -1.21
N GLU A 5 -8.14 4.88 -0.75
CA GLU A 5 -8.57 4.84 0.65
C GLU A 5 -7.39 4.43 1.55
N VAL A 6 -6.60 3.45 1.11
CA VAL A 6 -5.36 3.07 1.79
C VAL A 6 -4.41 4.26 1.91
N ALA A 7 -4.21 5.02 0.82
CA ALA A 7 -3.37 6.21 0.83
C ALA A 7 -3.86 7.28 1.83
N LYS A 8 -5.16 7.53 1.85
CA LYS A 8 -5.80 8.50 2.74
C LYS A 8 -5.68 8.09 4.20
N LEU A 9 -5.87 6.81 4.52
CA LEU A 9 -5.76 6.27 5.88
C LEU A 9 -4.30 6.24 6.37
N SER A 10 -3.38 5.89 5.48
CA SER A 10 -1.93 5.86 5.75
C SER A 10 -1.32 7.26 5.92
N GLY A 11 -2.00 8.30 5.42
CA GLY A 11 -1.48 9.67 5.36
C GLY A 11 -0.35 9.85 4.34
N VAL A 12 -0.33 9.03 3.28
CA VAL A 12 0.69 9.11 2.21
C VAL A 12 0.03 9.22 0.85
N SER A 13 0.81 9.55 -0.18
CA SER A 13 0.31 9.64 -1.55
C SER A 13 -0.03 8.27 -2.13
N ILE A 14 -1.00 8.26 -3.06
CA ILE A 14 -1.40 7.08 -3.83
C ILE A 14 -0.19 6.40 -4.49
N THR A 15 0.73 7.21 -5.03
CA THR A 15 1.99 6.77 -5.63
C THR A 15 2.90 6.08 -4.62
N THR A 16 2.97 6.59 -3.38
CA THR A 16 3.75 6.00 -2.29
C THR A 16 3.21 4.63 -1.92
N VAL A 17 1.88 4.49 -1.78
CA VAL A 17 1.25 3.19 -1.55
C VAL A 17 1.52 2.23 -2.70
N SER A 18 1.40 2.69 -3.95
CA SER A 18 1.70 1.88 -5.13
C SER A 18 3.15 1.40 -5.14
N LEU A 19 4.13 2.28 -4.87
CA LEU A 19 5.54 1.91 -4.79
C LEU A 19 5.79 0.88 -3.68
N ILE A 20 5.22 1.10 -2.49
CA ILE A 20 5.36 0.21 -1.32
C ILE A 20 4.75 -1.17 -1.63
N LEU A 21 3.55 -1.22 -2.23
CA LEU A 21 2.90 -2.46 -2.62
C LEU A 21 3.63 -3.17 -3.77
N ASN A 22 4.31 -2.42 -4.63
CA ASN A 22 5.11 -2.93 -5.74
C ASN A 22 6.56 -3.27 -5.33
N GLY A 23 6.83 -3.38 -4.02
CA GLY A 23 8.13 -3.80 -3.48
C GLY A 23 9.20 -2.70 -3.37
N ASN A 24 8.90 -1.45 -3.77
CA ASN A 24 9.81 -0.31 -3.65
C ASN A 24 9.77 0.31 -2.24
N THR A 25 9.80 -0.52 -1.20
CA THR A 25 9.76 -0.07 0.20
C THR A 25 11.10 0.47 0.70
N GLU A 26 12.21 0.09 0.06
CA GLU A 26 13.58 0.47 0.47
C GLU A 26 13.84 1.99 0.42
N LYS A 27 13.10 2.72 -0.41
CA LYS A 27 13.21 4.18 -0.51
C LYS A 27 12.43 4.93 0.58
N PHE A 28 11.65 4.22 1.38
CA PHE A 28 10.79 4.80 2.41
C PHE A 28 11.25 4.39 3.80
N SER A 29 11.00 5.27 4.77
CA SER A 29 11.24 4.92 6.17
C SER A 29 10.36 3.75 6.61
N PRO A 30 10.87 2.85 7.46
CA PRO A 30 10.11 1.70 7.95
C PRO A 30 8.81 2.11 8.66
N LYS A 31 8.78 3.31 9.29
CA LYS A 31 7.54 3.89 9.83
C LYS A 31 6.45 4.09 8.78
N THR A 32 6.80 4.59 7.60
CA THR A 32 5.86 4.85 6.50
C THR A 32 5.37 3.53 5.92
N VAL A 33 6.28 2.57 5.73
CA VAL A 33 5.96 1.24 5.23
C VAL A 33 4.99 0.53 6.19
N GLN A 34 5.27 0.57 7.50
CA GLN A 34 4.37 0.00 8.52
C GLN A 34 2.99 0.67 8.53
N LYS A 35 2.91 2.01 8.42
CA LYS A 35 1.60 2.70 8.31
C LYS A 35 0.79 2.22 7.12
N VAL A 36 1.43 2.05 5.96
CA VAL A 36 0.76 1.58 4.74
C VAL A 36 0.35 0.12 4.88
N LEU A 37 1.18 -0.72 5.51
CA LEU A 37 0.89 -2.13 5.75
C LEU A 37 -0.27 -2.29 6.75
N ALA A 38 -0.25 -1.54 7.85
CA ALA A 38 -1.33 -1.51 8.84
C ALA A 38 -2.62 -0.97 8.23
N ALA A 39 -2.55 0.13 7.49
CA ALA A 39 -3.71 0.67 6.78
C ALA A 39 -4.27 -0.35 5.79
N LYS A 40 -3.42 -1.04 5.03
CA LYS A 40 -3.81 -2.13 4.12
C LYS A 40 -4.54 -3.24 4.87
N GLU A 41 -4.00 -3.71 5.99
CA GLU A 41 -4.59 -4.79 6.81
C GLU A 41 -5.93 -4.36 7.42
N GLU A 42 -6.00 -3.18 8.01
CA GLU A 42 -7.18 -2.61 8.66
C GLU A 42 -8.33 -2.41 7.67
N LEU A 43 -7.99 -1.95 6.48
CA LEU A 43 -8.92 -1.76 5.39
C LEU A 43 -9.27 -3.12 4.74
N GLY A 44 -8.45 -4.16 4.88
CA GLY A 44 -8.63 -5.44 4.18
C GLY A 44 -8.31 -5.33 2.68
N TYR A 45 -7.38 -4.44 2.32
CA TYR A 45 -6.93 -4.28 0.95
C TYR A 45 -6.04 -5.47 0.59
N GLN A 46 -6.61 -6.47 -0.04
CA GLN A 46 -5.84 -7.48 -0.75
C GLN A 46 -5.39 -6.85 -2.07
N PRO A 47 -4.10 -6.48 -2.23
CA PRO A 47 -3.58 -6.30 -3.57
C PRO A 47 -3.79 -7.65 -4.23
N ASP A 48 -4.63 -7.65 -5.25
CA ASP A 48 -4.93 -8.81 -6.05
C ASP A 48 -3.62 -9.22 -6.74
N TYR A 49 -2.80 -10.00 -6.03
CA TYR A 49 -1.54 -10.57 -6.52
C TYR A 49 -1.82 -11.56 -7.67
N PHE A 50 -3.11 -11.83 -7.94
CA PHE A 50 -3.63 -12.63 -9.04
C PHE A 50 -3.87 -11.84 -10.34
N ALA A 51 -3.76 -10.50 -10.35
CA ALA A 51 -3.88 -9.73 -11.59
C ALA A 51 -2.64 -9.80 -12.51
N ARG A 52 -1.83 -10.88 -12.42
CA ARG A 52 -0.66 -11.12 -13.27
C ARG A 52 -0.64 -12.51 -13.94
N GLN A 53 -1.79 -13.15 -14.10
CA GLN A 53 -1.92 -14.24 -15.07
C GLN A 53 -3.20 -14.08 -15.90
N MET A 54 -3.09 -13.33 -17.00
CA MET A 54 -3.61 -13.70 -18.32
C MET A 54 -2.96 -12.82 -19.39
#